data_AF-A0A5B8VMK0-F1
#
_entry.id   AF-A0A5B8VMK0-F1
#
_cell.length_a   1.000
_cell.length_b   1.000
_cell.length_c   1.000
_cell.angle_alpha   90.00
_cell.angle_beta   90.00
_cell.angle_gamma   90.00
#
_symmetry.space_group_name_H-M   'P 1'
#
loop_
_entity.id
_entity.type
_entity.pdbx_description
1 polymer ?
#
loop_
_entity_poly.entity_id
_entity_poly.type
_entity_poly.pdbx_seq_one_letter_code
_entity_poly.pdbx_strand_id
1 'polypeptide(L)'
;MNNITAFRKFVSGHHLYAGLLITLAVLVPSIVFFHEGVLIKYILVPLGVINVGFSDAPGSFKHRLNANIIAIVAFFVVSVIAGLSRDYVWLSVIELLFFAIILSLGGIYGARMSSIGTCALMCFIFFSDRNFVAGDILLNAWYMTAGGILYFFSLLSLIDCGLIN
;
A
#
# COMPACT_ATOMS: atom_id res chain seq x y z
N MET A 1 -8.45 32.25 20.16
CA MET A 1 -7.56 31.32 19.41
C MET A 1 -7.42 31.88 18.01
N ASN A 2 -6.20 32.21 17.55
CA ASN A 2 -6.03 32.95 16.30
C ASN A 2 -6.11 31.97 15.11
N ASN A 3 -7.21 32.00 14.35
CA ASN A 3 -7.53 31.01 13.31
C ASN A 3 -6.44 30.91 12.22
N ILE A 4 -5.75 32.02 11.95
CA ILE A 4 -4.65 32.12 10.98
C ILE A 4 -3.47 31.23 11.38
N THR A 5 -3.15 31.15 12.68
CA THR A 5 -2.03 30.34 13.19
C THR A 5 -2.35 28.85 13.14
N ALA A 6 -3.61 28.47 13.40
CA ALA A 6 -4.08 27.09 13.26
C ALA A 6 -4.05 26.64 11.80
N PHE A 7 -4.48 27.49 10.86
CA PHE A 7 -4.42 27.21 9.43
C PHE A 7 -2.98 27.04 8.94
N ARG A 8 -2.06 27.93 9.34
CA ARG A 8 -0.64 27.80 8.99
C ARG A 8 -0.04 26.50 9.51
N LYS A 9 -0.39 26.09 10.74
CA LYS A 9 0.06 24.83 11.35
C LYS A 9 -0.52 23.59 10.67
N PHE A 10 -1.75 23.69 10.16
CA PHE A 10 -2.37 22.64 9.36
C PHE A 10 -1.67 22.49 8.00
N VAL A 11 -1.48 23.61 7.27
CA VAL A 11 -0.79 23.63 5.97
C VAL A 11 0.63 23.09 6.06
N SER A 12 1.35 23.40 7.15
CA SER A 12 2.68 22.86 7.41
C SER A 12 2.67 21.51 8.13
N GLY A 13 1.50 20.89 8.30
CA GLY A 13 1.31 19.71 9.12
C GLY A 13 1.75 18.42 8.43
N HIS A 14 2.30 17.49 9.20
CA HIS A 14 2.76 16.19 8.74
C HIS A 14 1.70 15.41 7.93
N HIS A 15 0.44 15.48 8.35
CA HIS A 15 -0.67 14.77 7.69
C HIS A 15 -0.95 15.26 6.28
N LEU A 16 -0.81 16.56 6.00
CA LEU A 16 -0.97 17.08 4.65
C LEU A 16 0.18 16.66 3.75
N TYR A 17 1.42 16.75 4.24
CA TYR A 17 2.59 16.29 3.48
C TYR A 17 2.50 14.80 3.16
N ALA A 18 2.09 13.96 4.13
CA ALA A 18 1.89 12.54 3.90
C ALA A 18 0.78 12.27 2.85
N GLY A 19 -0.35 12.98 2.92
CA GLY A 19 -1.41 12.88 1.93
C GLY A 19 -0.98 13.34 0.53
N LEU A 20 -0.23 14.45 0.44
CA LEU A 20 0.36 14.95 -0.80
C LEU A 20 1.35 13.95 -1.39
N LEU A 21 2.20 13.34 -0.57
CA LEU A 21 3.13 12.31 -1.01
C LEU A 21 2.39 11.12 -1.60
N ILE A 22 1.39 10.56 -0.89
CA ILE A 22 0.63 9.40 -1.37
C ILE A 22 -0.09 9.75 -2.68
N THR A 23 -0.76 10.91 -2.73
CA THR A 23 -1.47 11.33 -3.94
C THR A 23 -0.51 11.52 -5.12
N LEU A 24 0.60 12.24 -4.96
CA LEU A 24 1.59 12.41 -6.02
C LEU A 24 2.21 11.07 -6.44
N ALA A 25 2.56 10.21 -5.48
CA ALA A 25 3.15 8.89 -5.75
C ALA A 25 2.20 7.97 -6.53
N VAL A 26 0.88 8.05 -6.29
CA VAL A 26 -0.13 7.28 -7.04
C VAL A 26 -0.39 7.90 -8.42
N LEU A 27 -0.41 9.22 -8.49
CA LEU A 27 -0.87 9.97 -9.66
C LEU A 27 0.20 10.03 -10.75
N VAL A 28 1.49 10.08 -10.39
CA VAL A 28 2.62 10.02 -11.33
C VAL A 28 2.57 8.77 -12.22
N PRO A 29 2.58 7.52 -11.70
CA PRO A 29 2.50 6.33 -12.54
C PRO A 29 1.14 6.23 -13.27
N SER A 30 0.05 6.69 -12.65
CA SER A 30 -1.28 6.66 -13.27
C SER A 30 -1.35 7.54 -14.53
N ILE A 31 -0.79 8.75 -14.50
CA ILE A 31 -0.72 9.63 -15.68
C ILE A 31 0.16 9.00 -16.76
N VAL A 32 1.32 8.46 -16.38
CA VAL A 32 2.25 7.83 -17.33
C VAL A 32 1.57 6.66 -18.05
N PHE A 33 0.88 5.77 -17.33
CA PHE A 33 0.17 4.66 -17.97
C PHE A 33 -1.08 5.07 -18.74
N PHE A 34 -1.72 6.17 -18.34
CA PHE A 34 -2.84 6.74 -19.09
C PHE A 34 -2.40 7.28 -20.46
N HIS A 35 -1.26 7.99 -20.50
CA HIS A 35 -0.70 8.51 -21.75
C HIS A 35 -0.39 7.40 -22.76
N GLU A 36 0.16 6.28 -22.27
CA GLU A 36 0.49 5.11 -23.08
C GLU A 36 -0.71 4.21 -23.40
N GLY A 37 -1.91 4.53 -22.88
CA GLY A 37 -3.13 3.74 -23.10
C GLY A 37 -3.15 2.36 -22.41
N VAL A 38 -2.20 2.08 -21.53
CA VAL A 38 -2.01 0.77 -20.85
C VAL A 38 -2.44 0.78 -19.39
N LEU A 39 -3.13 1.82 -18.93
CA LEU A 39 -3.55 1.99 -17.53
C LEU A 39 -4.28 0.78 -16.95
N ILE A 40 -5.19 0.17 -17.72
CA ILE A 40 -5.96 -1.01 -17.28
C ILE A 40 -5.04 -2.19 -16.99
N LYS A 41 -3.98 -2.39 -17.79
CA LYS A 41 -3.02 -3.48 -17.61
C LYS A 41 -2.14 -3.28 -16.37
N TYR A 42 -1.78 -2.02 -16.07
CA TYR A 42 -0.86 -1.69 -14.99
C TYR A 42 -1.54 -1.08 -13.76
N ILE A 43 -2.86 -1.23 -13.63
CA ILE A 43 -3.64 -0.63 -12.53
C ILE A 43 -3.18 -1.13 -11.15
N LEU A 44 -2.58 -2.32 -11.09
CA LEU A 44 -2.01 -2.87 -9.86
C LEU A 44 -0.82 -2.05 -9.33
N VAL A 45 -0.10 -1.33 -10.19
CA VAL A 45 1.03 -0.48 -9.76
C VAL A 45 0.56 0.67 -8.85
N PRO A 46 -0.36 1.57 -9.27
CA PRO A 46 -0.88 2.60 -8.38
C PRO A 46 -1.64 2.02 -7.16
N LEU A 47 -2.25 0.84 -7.29
CA LEU A 47 -2.85 0.12 -6.15
C LEU A 47 -1.82 -0.36 -5.12
N GLY A 48 -0.62 -0.73 -5.56
CA GLY A 48 0.49 -1.05 -4.67
C GLY A 48 0.98 0.18 -3.92
N VAL A 49 1.10 1.31 -4.61
CA VAL A 49 1.50 2.59 -4.00
C VAL A 49 0.53 2.98 -2.88
N ILE A 50 -0.78 2.98 -3.15
CA ILE A 50 -1.79 3.41 -2.18
C ILE A 50 -1.88 2.45 -0.98
N ASN A 51 -1.74 1.13 -1.18
CA ASN A 51 -1.76 0.17 -0.08
C ASN A 51 -0.59 0.37 0.88
N VAL A 52 0.63 0.57 0.36
CA VAL A 52 1.79 0.85 1.23
C VAL A 52 1.62 2.22 1.90
N GLY A 53 1.15 3.23 1.15
CA GLY A 53 0.86 4.56 1.69
C GLY A 53 -0.16 4.60 2.82
N PHE A 54 -1.21 3.77 2.76
CA PHE A 54 -2.20 3.65 3.85
C PHE A 54 -1.68 2.89 5.07
N SER A 55 -0.71 1.99 4.86
CA SER A 55 -0.09 1.28 5.96
C SER A 55 0.97 2.12 6.70
N ASP A 56 1.50 3.18 6.08
CA ASP A 56 2.55 4.03 6.64
C ASP A 56 2.00 4.95 7.76
N ALA A 57 2.27 4.57 9.00
CA ALA A 57 1.89 5.35 10.17
C ALA A 57 3.06 6.18 10.74
N PRO A 58 2.79 7.39 11.28
CA PRO A 58 3.80 8.34 11.73
C PRO A 58 4.65 7.81 12.90
N GLY A 59 5.89 8.30 13.00
CA GLY A 59 6.84 8.07 14.11
C GLY A 59 8.25 7.78 13.59
N SER A 60 9.10 7.11 14.39
CA SER A 60 10.55 7.06 14.12
C SER A 60 10.92 6.52 12.73
N PHE A 61 11.89 7.18 12.10
CA PHE A 61 12.33 6.92 10.73
C PHE A 61 12.66 5.45 10.47
N LYS A 62 13.55 4.87 11.29
CA LYS A 62 13.97 3.47 11.14
C LYS A 62 12.79 2.50 11.22
N HIS A 63 11.82 2.77 12.09
CA HIS A 63 10.64 1.92 12.22
C HIS A 63 9.66 2.10 11.05
N ARG A 64 9.62 3.26 10.40
CA ARG A 64 8.79 3.47 9.19
C ARG A 64 9.36 2.70 8.00
N LEU A 65 10.67 2.77 7.78
CA LEU A 65 11.32 2.01 6.71
C LEU A 65 11.14 0.50 6.90
N ASN A 66 11.40 -0.01 8.10
CA ASN A 66 11.25 -1.42 8.39
C ASN A 66 9.78 -1.87 8.23
N ALA A 67 8.82 -1.06 8.69
CA ALA A 67 7.40 -1.34 8.52
C ALA A 67 6.97 -1.40 7.05
N ASN A 68 7.41 -0.45 6.22
CA ASN A 68 7.11 -0.45 4.79
C ASN A 68 7.72 -1.65 4.06
N ILE A 69 8.95 -2.07 4.42
CA ILE A 69 9.56 -3.28 3.86
C ILE A 69 8.74 -4.52 4.23
N ILE A 70 8.35 -4.64 5.50
CA ILE A 70 7.48 -5.73 5.97
C ILE A 70 6.15 -5.72 5.22
N ALA A 71 5.54 -4.55 5.02
CA ALA A 71 4.30 -4.39 4.29
C ALA A 71 4.41 -4.86 2.83
N ILE A 72 5.46 -4.44 2.11
CA ILE A 72 5.69 -4.84 0.71
C ILE A 72 5.83 -6.36 0.60
N VAL A 73 6.61 -6.98 1.49
CA VAL A 73 6.79 -8.44 1.52
C VAL A 73 5.46 -9.15 1.86
N ALA A 74 4.72 -8.65 2.85
CA ALA A 74 3.44 -9.22 3.22
C ALA A 74 2.43 -9.14 2.07
N PHE A 75 2.34 -7.99 1.38
CA PHE A 75 1.43 -7.82 0.25
C PHE A 75 1.79 -8.74 -0.91
N PHE A 76 3.09 -8.94 -1.18
CA PHE A 76 3.53 -9.90 -2.18
C PHE A 76 3.06 -11.31 -1.86
N VAL A 77 3.38 -11.80 -0.65
CA VAL A 77 3.02 -13.16 -0.22
C VAL A 77 1.50 -13.37 -0.25
N VAL A 78 0.75 -12.43 0.30
CA VAL A 78 -0.71 -12.49 0.34
C VAL A 78 -1.32 -12.45 -1.06
N SER A 79 -0.80 -11.60 -1.96
CA SER A 79 -1.28 -11.51 -3.34
C SER A 79 -1.05 -12.79 -4.15
N VAL A 80 0.11 -13.44 -3.97
CA VAL A 80 0.41 -14.72 -4.64
C VAL A 80 -0.51 -15.82 -4.14
N ILE A 81 -0.70 -15.93 -2.83
CA ILE A 81 -1.57 -16.96 -2.23
C ILE A 81 -3.02 -16.74 -2.66
N ALA A 82 -3.53 -15.51 -2.54
CA ALA A 82 -4.89 -15.16 -2.97
C ALA A 82 -5.13 -15.44 -4.46
N GLY A 83 -4.15 -15.12 -5.31
CA GLY A 83 -4.26 -15.35 -6.74
C GLY A 83 -4.22 -16.83 -7.12
N LEU A 84 -3.46 -17.67 -6.42
CA LEU A 84 -3.41 -19.12 -6.65
C LEU A 84 -4.72 -19.82 -6.26
N SER A 85 -5.37 -19.35 -5.19
CA SER A 85 -6.58 -19.98 -4.65
C SER A 85 -7.88 -19.42 -5.24
N ARG A 86 -7.82 -18.43 -6.14
CA ARG A 86 -8.98 -17.73 -6.72
C ARG A 86 -9.97 -18.61 -7.49
N ASP A 87 -9.51 -19.75 -8.03
CA ASP A 87 -10.37 -20.66 -8.80
C ASP A 87 -11.28 -21.51 -7.91
N TYR A 88 -10.98 -21.59 -6.61
CA TYR A 88 -11.74 -22.35 -5.62
C TYR A 88 -12.35 -21.40 -4.59
N VAL A 89 -13.63 -21.05 -4.78
CA VAL A 89 -14.35 -20.09 -3.91
C VAL A 89 -14.27 -20.48 -2.43
N TRP A 90 -14.53 -21.74 -2.10
CA TRP A 90 -14.48 -22.22 -0.71
C TRP A 90 -13.07 -22.15 -0.10
N LEU A 91 -12.04 -22.44 -0.90
CA LEU A 91 -10.65 -22.34 -0.46
C LEU A 91 -10.27 -20.88 -0.19
N SER A 92 -10.61 -19.97 -1.11
CA SER A 92 -10.39 -18.53 -0.96
C SER A 92 -11.07 -17.96 0.29
N VAL A 93 -12.28 -18.41 0.64
CA VAL A 93 -12.99 -17.97 1.86
C VAL A 93 -12.28 -18.45 3.13
N ILE A 94 -11.85 -19.72 3.16
CA ILE A 94 -11.13 -20.29 4.31
C ILE A 94 -9.78 -19.58 4.50
N GLU A 95 -9.04 -19.36 3.41
CA GLU A 95 -7.78 -18.63 3.44
C GLU A 95 -7.96 -17.19 3.88
N LEU A 96 -8.98 -16.48 3.37
CA LEU A 96 -9.28 -15.11 3.80
C LEU A 96 -9.55 -15.05 5.31
N LEU A 97 -10.34 -15.98 5.85
CA LEU A 97 -10.60 -16.07 7.29
C LEU A 97 -9.31 -16.33 8.08
N PHE A 98 -8.49 -17.27 7.62
CA PHE A 98 -7.23 -17.62 8.25
C PHE A 98 -6.25 -16.44 8.26
N PHE A 99 -6.05 -15.78 7.11
CA PHE A 99 -5.24 -14.57 7.01
C PHE A 99 -5.81 -13.42 7.81
N ALA A 100 -7.13 -13.24 7.85
CA ALA A 100 -7.76 -12.20 8.66
C ALA A 100 -7.43 -12.35 10.14
N ILE A 101 -7.48 -13.57 10.67
CA ILE A 101 -7.12 -13.85 12.07
C ILE A 101 -5.63 -13.57 12.31
N ILE A 102 -4.73 -14.09 11.46
CA ILE A 102 -3.27 -13.92 11.63
C ILE A 102 -2.84 -12.47 11.50
N LEU A 103 -3.31 -11.77 10.47
CA LEU A 103 -2.96 -10.38 10.20
C LEU A 103 -3.57 -9.46 11.27
N SER A 104 -4.77 -9.77 11.78
CA SER A 104 -5.37 -9.04 12.89
C SER A 104 -4.64 -9.27 14.22
N LEU A 105 -4.12 -10.48 14.47
CA LEU A 105 -3.25 -10.76 15.61
C LEU A 105 -1.95 -9.93 15.56
N GLY A 106 -1.47 -9.62 14.36
CA GLY A 106 -0.38 -8.66 14.17
C GLY A 106 -0.61 -7.31 14.84
N GLY A 107 -1.87 -6.87 15.00
CA GLY A 107 -2.23 -5.64 15.70
C GLY A 107 -1.79 -5.58 17.17
N ILE A 108 -1.49 -6.72 17.81
CA ILE A 108 -0.95 -6.78 19.18
C ILE A 108 0.40 -6.05 19.27
N TYR A 109 1.19 -6.04 18.19
CA TYR A 109 2.48 -5.36 18.14
C TYR A 109 2.38 -3.84 17.92
N GLY A 110 1.16 -3.31 17.81
CA GLY A 110 0.87 -1.88 17.75
C GLY A 110 0.10 -1.45 16.49
N ALA A 111 -0.32 -0.19 16.49
CA ALA A 111 -1.20 0.37 15.46
C ALA A 111 -0.65 0.25 14.03
N ARG A 112 0.68 0.33 13.86
CA ARG A 112 1.35 0.18 12.56
C ARG A 112 1.19 -1.22 11.98
N MET A 113 1.29 -2.25 12.81
CA MET A 113 1.16 -3.62 12.33
C MET A 113 -0.31 -3.93 11.99
N SER A 114 -1.24 -3.32 12.73
CA SER A 114 -2.67 -3.42 12.41
C SER A 114 -3.01 -2.79 11.06
N SER A 115 -2.46 -1.61 10.72
CA SER A 115 -2.73 -0.97 9.42
C SER A 115 -2.15 -1.79 8.26
N ILE A 116 -0.96 -2.38 8.43
CA ILE A 116 -0.37 -3.32 7.46
C ILE A 116 -1.30 -4.53 7.27
N GLY A 117 -1.82 -5.11 8.36
CA GLY A 117 -2.75 -6.24 8.28
C GLY A 117 -4.02 -5.93 7.49
N THR A 118 -4.63 -4.77 7.72
CA THR A 118 -5.82 -4.33 6.97
C THR A 118 -5.54 -4.11 5.49
N CYS A 119 -4.40 -3.48 5.15
CA CYS A 119 -4.00 -3.27 3.75
C CYS A 119 -3.66 -4.60 3.05
N ALA A 120 -3.05 -5.55 3.77
CA ALA A 120 -2.79 -6.88 3.24
C ALA A 120 -4.09 -7.64 2.92
N LEU A 121 -5.12 -7.49 3.75
CA LEU A 121 -6.45 -8.04 3.45
C LEU A 121 -7.11 -7.36 2.25
N MET A 122 -6.95 -6.04 2.08
CA MET A 122 -7.38 -5.37 0.84
C MET A 122 -6.70 -5.97 -0.39
N CYS A 123 -5.38 -6.21 -0.33
CA CYS A 123 -4.64 -6.88 -1.40
C CYS A 123 -5.21 -8.28 -1.69
N PHE A 124 -5.53 -9.07 -0.65
CA PHE A 124 -6.15 -10.39 -0.83
C PHE A 124 -7.45 -10.29 -1.62
N ILE A 125 -8.33 -9.37 -1.22
CA ILE A 125 -9.64 -9.18 -1.87
C ILE A 125 -9.47 -8.80 -3.34
N PHE A 126 -8.53 -7.90 -3.67
CA PHE A 126 -8.28 -7.52 -5.06
C PHE A 126 -7.77 -8.69 -5.91
N PHE A 127 -6.89 -9.53 -5.37
CA PHE A 127 -6.34 -10.68 -6.10
C PHE A 127 -7.31 -11.87 -6.21
N SER A 128 -8.33 -11.92 -5.35
CA SER A 128 -9.39 -12.92 -5.41
C SER A 128 -10.32 -12.71 -6.62
N ASP A 129 -10.46 -11.47 -7.12
CA ASP A 129 -11.26 -11.18 -8.31
C ASP A 129 -10.49 -11.46 -9.62
N ARG A 130 -10.99 -12.43 -10.39
CA ARG A 130 -10.41 -12.87 -11.66
C ARG A 130 -10.53 -11.84 -12.78
N ASN A 131 -11.58 -11.01 -12.75
CA ASN A 131 -11.78 -9.95 -13.75
C ASN A 131 -10.85 -8.78 -13.50
N PHE A 132 -10.51 -8.55 -12.23
CA PHE A 132 -9.63 -7.46 -11.82
C PHE A 132 -8.16 -7.78 -12.10
N VAL A 133 -7.73 -9.00 -11.80
CA VAL A 133 -6.34 -9.46 -11.98
C VAL A 133 -6.27 -10.49 -13.10
N ALA A 134 -6.35 -10.04 -14.35
CA ALA A 134 -6.28 -10.91 -15.51
C ALA A 134 -4.83 -11.35 -15.84
N GLY A 135 -4.66 -12.59 -16.30
CA GLY A 135 -3.36 -13.13 -16.73
C GLY A 135 -2.52 -13.76 -15.61
N ASP A 136 -1.21 -13.61 -15.73
CA ASP A 136 -0.23 -14.22 -14.83
C ASP A 136 -0.25 -13.59 -13.44
N ILE A 137 -0.66 -14.39 -12.45
CA ILE A 137 -0.76 -13.99 -11.04
C ILE A 137 0.59 -13.48 -10.52
N LEU A 138 1.68 -14.16 -10.86
CA LEU A 138 3.02 -13.82 -10.38
C LEU A 138 3.49 -12.47 -10.95
N LEU A 139 3.19 -12.20 -12.22
CA LEU A 139 3.51 -10.94 -12.88
C LEU A 139 2.67 -9.79 -12.30
N ASN A 140 1.39 -10.02 -12.04
CA ASN A 140 0.50 -9.06 -11.40
C ASN A 140 0.91 -8.76 -9.94
N ALA A 141 1.33 -9.78 -9.18
CA ALA A 141 1.92 -9.59 -7.86
C ALA A 141 3.19 -8.74 -7.94
N TRP A 142 3.99 -8.89 -9.00
CA TRP A 142 5.17 -8.05 -9.24
C TRP A 142 4.83 -6.60 -9.60
N TYR A 143 3.73 -6.36 -10.31
CA TYR A 143 3.24 -4.99 -10.54
C TYR A 143 2.79 -4.33 -9.24
N MET A 144 2.11 -5.07 -8.37
CA MET A 144 1.72 -4.58 -7.05
C MET A 144 2.94 -4.22 -6.19
N THR A 145 3.96 -5.10 -6.15
CA THR A 145 5.19 -4.82 -5.39
C THR A 145 5.99 -3.69 -6.00
N ALA A 146 6.05 -3.56 -7.33
CA ALA A 146 6.67 -2.42 -7.99
C ALA A 146 6.04 -1.09 -7.53
N GLY A 147 4.70 -1.05 -7.41
CA GLY A 147 3.99 0.07 -6.82
C GLY A 147 4.42 0.38 -5.38
N GLY A 148 4.48 -0.65 -4.52
CA GLY A 148 4.95 -0.48 -3.15
C GLY A 148 6.40 0.01 -3.04
N ILE A 149 7.27 -0.47 -3.92
CA ILE A 149 8.67 -0.05 -4.02
C ILE A 149 8.76 1.42 -4.47
N LEU A 150 7.92 1.86 -5.42
CA LEU A 150 7.85 3.27 -5.83
C LEU A 150 7.46 4.17 -4.66
N TYR A 151 6.49 3.77 -3.85
CA TYR A 151 6.17 4.50 -2.62
C TYR A 151 7.37 4.58 -1.67
N PHE A 152 8.04 3.44 -1.42
CA PHE A 152 9.22 3.40 -0.57
C PHE A 152 10.33 4.36 -1.04
N PHE A 153 10.60 4.42 -2.34
CA PHE A 153 11.56 5.38 -2.90
C PHE A 153 11.07 6.83 -2.79
N SER A 154 9.78 7.10 -3.03
CA SER A 154 9.23 8.45 -2.88
C SER A 154 9.33 8.95 -1.44
N LEU A 155 9.14 8.05 -0.47
CA LEU A 155 9.31 8.33 0.95
C LEU A 155 10.77 8.63 1.29
N LEU A 156 11.71 7.82 0.78
CA LEU A 156 13.14 8.02 1.00
C LEU A 156 13.61 9.38 0.43
N SER A 157 13.22 9.69 -0.80
CA SER A 157 13.55 10.96 -1.46
C SER A 157 13.05 12.18 -0.67
N LEU A 158 11.85 12.08 -0.10
CA LEU A 158 11.27 13.17 0.68
C LEU A 158 11.98 13.38 2.03
N ILE A 159 12.55 12.30 2.58
CA ILE A 159 13.32 12.34 3.82
C ILE A 159 14.71 12.92 3.58
N ASP A 160 15.37 12.58 2.48
CA ASP A 160 16.65 13.20 2.09
C ASP A 160 16.53 14.71 1.87
N CYS A 161 15.33 15.19 1.48
CA CYS A 161 15.03 16.61 1.35
C CYS A 161 14.83 17.33 2.70
N GLY A 162 14.87 16.61 3.84
CA GLY A 162 14.78 17.19 5.18
C GLY A 162 13.39 17.67 5.60
N LEU A 163 12.34 17.27 4.87
CA LEU A 163 10.96 17.74 5.10
C LEU A 163 10.23 16.99 6.22
N ILE A 164 10.72 15.82 6.65
CA ILE A 164 10.13 15.02 7.72
C ILE A 164 11.26 14.43 8.59
N ASN A 165 11.40 14.94 9.82
CA ASN A 165 12.21 14.33 10.89
C ASN A 165 11.33 13.48 11.81
#